data_AF-A0A3A1Y2A4-F1
#
_entry.id   AF-A0A3A1Y2A4-F1
#
_cell.length_a   1.000
_cell.length_b   1.000
_cell.length_c   1.000
_cell.angle_alpha   90.00
_cell.angle_beta   90.00
_cell.angle_gamma   90.00
#
_symmetry.space_group_name_H-M   'P 1'
#
loop_
_entity.id
_entity.type
_entity.pdbx_description
1 polymer ?
#
loop_
_entity_poly.entity_id
_entity_poly.type
_entity_poly.pdbx_seq_one_letter_code
_entity_poly.pdbx_strand_id
1 'polypeptide(L)'
;MLLLSTCIALLAACQQKPKETLDADRVAKFAQIYQAQKLTWGSGYVILSLTGLEPQEQARPLARAQALLDRYVKGFYIALNANSKPEVTGNTFVSPRFEEFKYAALTCRIAQDNPEEMNKLTQDSQESESIISFCEHSVFYYHLMVESFTEDQVKTLNAWSLRRYFNKKDWEAMQANKFDFVYAFPTVEQLEKTSFAPYIAH
;
A
#
# COMPACT_ATOMS: atom_id res chain seq x y z
N MET A 1 -66.52 -0.39 -14.52
CA MET A 1 -65.17 -0.23 -15.08
C MET A 1 -64.20 -0.16 -13.92
N LEU A 2 -63.55 -1.29 -13.59
CA LEU A 2 -62.44 -1.35 -12.64
C LEU A 2 -61.15 -1.11 -13.43
N LEU A 3 -60.36 -0.10 -13.05
CA LEU A 3 -58.99 0.06 -13.50
C LEU A 3 -58.07 -0.33 -12.34
N LEU A 4 -57.51 -1.53 -12.44
CA LEU A 4 -56.38 -1.99 -11.64
C LEU A 4 -55.14 -1.18 -12.04
N SER A 5 -54.67 -0.30 -11.16
CA SER A 5 -53.29 0.21 -11.20
C SER A 5 -52.43 -0.66 -10.29
N THR A 6 -51.76 -1.65 -10.87
CA THR A 6 -50.71 -2.43 -10.20
C THR A 6 -49.43 -1.60 -10.10
N CYS A 7 -49.10 -1.19 -8.87
CA CYS A 7 -47.77 -0.73 -8.48
C CYS A 7 -46.75 -1.85 -8.70
N ILE A 8 -45.91 -1.72 -9.72
CA ILE A 8 -44.67 -2.50 -9.84
C ILE A 8 -43.60 -1.74 -9.07
N ALA A 9 -43.51 -2.01 -7.77
CA ALA A 9 -42.32 -1.67 -6.99
C ALA A 9 -41.23 -2.68 -7.34
N LEU A 10 -40.41 -2.35 -8.33
CA LEU A 10 -39.16 -3.05 -8.58
C LEU A 10 -38.23 -2.81 -7.37
N LEU A 11 -38.22 -3.79 -6.47
CA LEU A 11 -37.18 -4.00 -5.49
C LEU A 11 -35.85 -4.20 -6.23
N ALA A 12 -35.17 -3.10 -6.55
CA ALA A 12 -33.73 -3.10 -6.70
C ALA A 12 -33.13 -3.38 -5.32
N ALA A 13 -33.20 -4.63 -4.88
CA ALA A 13 -32.35 -5.13 -3.82
C ALA A 13 -30.93 -5.00 -4.35
N CYS A 14 -30.29 -3.87 -4.03
CA CYS A 14 -28.86 -3.67 -4.18
C CYS A 14 -28.18 -4.94 -3.65
N GLN A 15 -27.58 -5.72 -4.55
CA GLN A 15 -26.61 -6.73 -4.19
C GLN A 15 -25.40 -6.00 -3.60
N GLN A 16 -25.51 -5.54 -2.35
CA GLN A 16 -24.37 -5.05 -1.59
C GLN A 16 -23.42 -6.24 -1.49
N LYS A 17 -22.27 -6.12 -2.16
CA LYS A 17 -21.15 -7.02 -1.98
C LYS A 17 -20.96 -7.19 -0.45
N PRO A 18 -20.83 -8.44 0.05
CA PRO A 18 -20.61 -8.65 1.48
C PRO A 18 -19.45 -7.77 1.94
N LYS A 19 -19.67 -6.98 3.01
CA LYS A 19 -18.59 -6.21 3.62
C LYS A 19 -17.55 -7.19 4.13
N GLU A 20 -16.29 -7.02 3.74
CA GLU A 20 -15.19 -7.81 4.27
C GLU A 20 -15.05 -7.49 5.77
N THR A 21 -14.79 -8.50 6.59
CA THR A 21 -14.67 -8.36 8.04
C THR A 21 -13.33 -8.93 8.50
N LEU A 22 -12.78 -8.36 9.57
CA LEU A 22 -11.54 -8.82 10.19
C LEU A 22 -11.84 -9.97 11.14
N ASP A 23 -11.18 -11.10 10.90
CA ASP A 23 -11.11 -12.21 11.84
C ASP A 23 -10.04 -11.96 12.93
N ALA A 24 -10.06 -12.77 13.99
CA ALA A 24 -9.17 -12.61 15.14
C ALA A 24 -7.68 -12.79 14.76
N ASP A 25 -7.38 -13.71 13.85
CA ASP A 25 -6.01 -13.95 13.39
C ASP A 25 -5.48 -12.73 12.63
N ARG A 26 -6.34 -12.07 11.86
CA ARG A 26 -5.98 -10.88 11.10
C ARG A 26 -5.68 -9.69 12.02
N VAL A 27 -6.53 -9.49 13.02
CA VAL A 27 -6.34 -8.47 14.07
C VAL A 27 -5.04 -8.74 14.85
N ALA A 28 -4.79 -9.97 15.27
CA ALA A 28 -3.58 -10.34 16.02
C ALA A 28 -2.30 -10.10 15.21
N LYS A 29 -2.29 -10.51 13.93
CA LYS A 29 -1.15 -10.28 13.04
C LYS A 29 -0.95 -8.78 12.75
N PHE A 30 -2.02 -8.01 12.59
CA PHE A 30 -1.92 -6.56 12.47
C PHE A 30 -1.27 -5.94 13.72
N ALA A 31 -1.72 -6.32 14.93
CA ALA A 31 -1.16 -5.81 16.17
C ALA A 31 0.34 -6.09 16.28
N GLN A 32 0.79 -7.28 15.88
CA GLN A 32 2.22 -7.62 15.82
C GLN A 32 3.00 -6.71 14.85
N ILE A 33 2.48 -6.50 13.64
CA ILE A 33 3.11 -5.64 12.64
C ILE A 33 3.14 -4.19 13.12
N TYR A 34 2.01 -3.68 13.63
CA TYR A 34 1.91 -2.32 14.17
C TYR A 34 2.94 -2.10 15.28
N GLN A 35 3.02 -2.98 16.28
CA GLN A 35 4.00 -2.82 17.36
C GLN A 35 5.44 -2.90 16.87
N ALA A 36 5.73 -3.76 15.88
CA ALA A 36 7.07 -3.89 15.30
C ALA A 36 7.47 -2.68 14.44
N GLN A 37 6.51 -2.02 13.77
CA GLN A 37 6.78 -1.05 12.71
C GLN A 37 6.33 0.38 12.99
N LYS A 38 5.50 0.64 14.01
CA LYS A 38 4.89 1.96 14.27
C LYS A 38 5.92 3.09 14.31
N LEU A 39 7.10 2.86 14.89
CA LEU A 39 8.15 3.89 14.95
C LEU A 39 8.87 4.06 13.61
N THR A 40 9.24 2.97 12.95
CA THR A 40 9.99 3.01 11.68
C THR A 40 9.14 3.56 10.55
N TRP A 41 7.94 3.01 10.35
CA TRP A 41 7.04 3.49 9.29
C TRP A 41 6.42 4.84 9.67
N GLY A 42 6.06 5.06 10.94
CA GLY A 42 5.56 6.35 11.40
C GLY A 42 6.54 7.50 11.14
N SER A 43 7.84 7.29 11.38
CA SER A 43 8.86 8.30 11.03
C SER A 43 8.93 8.54 9.52
N GLY A 44 8.83 7.48 8.71
CA GLY A 44 8.79 7.59 7.24
C GLY A 44 7.56 8.35 6.75
N TYR A 45 6.40 8.09 7.36
CA TYR A 45 5.15 8.80 7.08
C TYR A 45 5.28 10.28 7.40
N VAL A 46 5.79 10.64 8.57
CA VAL A 46 6.04 12.04 8.95
C VAL A 46 6.97 12.73 7.94
N ILE A 47 8.06 12.09 7.52
CA ILE A 47 9.00 12.68 6.55
C ILE A 47 8.31 12.95 5.21
N LEU A 48 7.49 12.02 4.73
CA LEU A 48 6.73 12.18 3.48
C LEU A 48 5.63 13.25 3.62
N SER A 49 4.92 13.27 4.75
CA SER A 49 3.90 14.27 5.06
C SER A 49 4.48 15.70 5.07
N LEU A 50 5.68 15.91 5.62
CA LEU A 50 6.38 17.21 5.59
C LEU A 50 6.69 17.74 4.18
N THR A 51 6.62 16.88 3.16
CA THR A 51 6.77 17.30 1.76
C THR A 51 5.45 17.67 1.09
N GLY A 52 4.31 17.53 1.78
CA GLY A 52 2.97 17.71 1.22
C GLY A 52 2.36 16.44 0.63
N LEU A 53 2.93 15.27 0.94
CA LEU A 53 2.42 13.97 0.49
C LEU A 53 1.68 13.27 1.65
N GLU A 54 0.52 13.78 2.05
CA GLU A 54 -0.23 13.35 3.24
C GLU A 54 -1.72 13.11 2.95
N PRO A 55 -2.40 12.14 3.61
CA PRO A 55 -3.82 11.83 3.37
C PRO A 55 -4.81 12.98 3.58
N GLN A 56 -4.52 13.92 4.48
CA GLN A 56 -5.48 14.95 4.92
C GLN A 56 -5.34 16.27 4.14
N GLU A 57 -4.30 16.43 3.31
CA GLU A 57 -4.11 17.60 2.47
C GLU A 57 -4.67 17.39 1.06
N GLN A 58 -5.19 18.46 0.45
CA GLN A 58 -5.52 18.43 -0.97
C GLN A 58 -4.23 18.22 -1.77
N ALA A 59 -4.24 17.21 -2.65
CA ALA A 59 -3.11 16.91 -3.51
C ALA A 59 -2.69 18.15 -4.33
N ARG A 60 -1.40 18.45 -4.32
CA ARG A 60 -0.81 19.60 -5.00
C ARG A 60 0.50 19.20 -5.67
N PRO A 61 0.89 19.87 -6.77
CA PRO A 61 2.17 19.61 -7.42
C PRO A 61 3.35 19.73 -6.43
N LEU A 62 4.16 18.67 -6.35
CA LEU A 62 5.32 18.59 -5.45
C LEU A 62 6.63 18.68 -6.21
N ALA A 63 6.76 17.90 -7.28
CA ALA A 63 7.99 17.78 -8.04
C ALA A 63 7.72 17.30 -9.46
N ARG A 64 8.71 17.47 -10.35
CA ARG A 64 8.66 16.87 -11.69
C ARG A 64 8.56 15.35 -11.57
N ALA A 65 7.90 14.70 -12.53
CA ALA A 65 7.63 13.26 -12.51
C ALA A 65 8.88 12.39 -12.26
N GLN A 66 10.02 12.72 -12.89
CA GLN A 66 11.27 11.99 -12.65
C GLN A 66 11.73 12.08 -11.18
N ALA A 67 11.58 13.26 -10.55
CA ALA A 67 11.94 13.45 -9.15
C ALA A 67 10.97 12.72 -8.21
N LEU A 68 9.68 12.64 -8.54
CA LEU A 68 8.73 11.79 -7.82
C LEU A 68 9.14 10.32 -7.87
N LEU A 69 9.45 9.80 -9.06
CA LEU A 69 9.89 8.42 -9.23
C LEU A 69 11.18 8.12 -8.45
N ASP A 70 12.18 8.98 -8.58
CA ASP A 70 13.51 8.72 -8.00
C ASP A 70 13.60 8.98 -6.50
N ARG A 71 12.91 10.01 -5.98
CA ARG A 71 13.03 10.42 -4.58
C ARG A 71 11.92 9.85 -3.72
N TYR A 72 10.69 9.81 -4.24
CA TYR A 72 9.52 9.43 -3.44
C TYR A 72 9.20 7.95 -3.62
N VAL A 73 9.01 7.49 -4.86
CA VAL A 73 8.69 6.08 -5.11
C VAL A 73 9.87 5.21 -4.69
N LYS A 74 11.04 5.37 -5.30
CA LYS A 74 12.23 4.58 -4.92
C LYS A 74 12.65 4.79 -3.46
N GLY A 75 12.54 6.01 -2.94
CA GLY A 75 12.84 6.32 -1.54
C GLY A 75 11.93 5.59 -0.57
N PHE A 76 10.63 5.51 -0.86
CA PHE A 76 9.65 4.75 -0.08
C PHE A 76 10.06 3.28 0.06
N TYR A 77 10.37 2.60 -1.05
CA TYR A 77 10.79 1.19 -1.00
C TYR A 77 12.14 0.99 -0.27
N ILE A 78 13.08 1.94 -0.36
CA ILE A 78 14.30 1.92 0.46
C ILE A 78 13.97 2.03 1.94
N ALA A 79 13.12 2.99 2.32
CA ALA A 79 12.77 3.22 3.72
C ALA A 79 12.01 2.03 4.31
N LEU A 80 11.04 1.51 3.55
CA LEU A 80 10.23 0.34 3.90
C LEU A 80 11.09 -0.89 4.19
N ASN A 81 12.13 -1.10 3.37
CA ASN A 81 12.99 -2.27 3.42
C ASN A 81 14.32 -2.03 4.16
N ALA A 82 14.52 -0.88 4.81
CA ALA A 82 15.82 -0.44 5.34
C ALA A 82 16.46 -1.45 6.31
N ASN A 83 15.63 -2.17 7.07
CA ASN A 83 16.02 -3.18 8.05
C ASN A 83 15.47 -4.58 7.71
N SER A 84 15.30 -4.89 6.42
CA SER A 84 14.86 -6.20 5.94
C SER A 84 15.94 -6.89 5.13
N LYS A 85 15.93 -8.22 5.12
CA LYS A 85 16.68 -9.04 4.17
C LYS A 85 15.69 -9.74 3.24
N PRO A 86 16.02 -9.85 1.94
CA PRO A 86 15.21 -10.61 1.01
C PRO A 86 15.23 -12.10 1.37
N GLU A 87 14.12 -12.79 1.10
CA GLU A 87 14.07 -14.25 1.09
C GLU A 87 14.07 -14.72 -0.36
N VAL A 88 14.97 -15.63 -0.70
CA VAL A 88 15.08 -16.19 -2.06
C VAL A 88 14.98 -17.71 -1.96
N THR A 89 13.94 -18.25 -2.58
CA THR A 89 13.69 -19.69 -2.64
C THR A 89 13.50 -20.08 -4.10
N GLY A 90 14.53 -20.70 -4.69
CA GLY A 90 14.54 -20.97 -6.13
C GLY A 90 14.52 -19.68 -6.94
N ASN A 91 13.51 -19.51 -7.80
CA ASN A 91 13.30 -18.33 -8.64
C ASN A 91 12.33 -17.31 -8.01
N THR A 92 11.86 -17.59 -6.79
CA THR A 92 10.94 -16.72 -6.08
C THR A 92 11.73 -15.82 -5.12
N PHE A 93 11.44 -14.53 -5.17
CA PHE A 93 11.96 -13.53 -4.26
C PHE A 93 10.81 -12.91 -3.45
N VAL A 94 11.00 -12.80 -2.14
CA VAL A 94 10.06 -12.16 -1.21
C VAL A 94 10.78 -11.05 -0.46
N SER A 95 10.07 -9.93 -0.27
CA SER A 95 10.49 -8.82 0.59
C SER A 95 9.63 -8.82 1.85
N PRO A 96 10.12 -9.35 2.99
CA PRO A 96 9.27 -9.56 4.18
C PRO A 96 8.61 -8.29 4.70
N ARG A 97 9.33 -7.16 4.75
CA ARG A 97 8.76 -5.88 5.23
C ARG A 97 7.71 -5.30 4.29
N PHE A 98 7.87 -5.53 2.99
CA PHE A 98 6.84 -5.15 2.03
C PHE A 98 5.58 -5.99 2.19
N GLU A 99 5.70 -7.31 2.42
CA GLU A 99 4.54 -8.16 2.67
C GLU A 99 3.79 -7.78 3.95
N GLU A 100 4.52 -7.45 5.03
CA GLU A 100 3.92 -6.88 6.24
C GLU A 100 3.20 -5.56 5.98
N PHE A 101 3.79 -4.67 5.18
CA PHE A 101 3.18 -3.39 4.83
C PHE A 101 1.91 -3.55 4.01
N LYS A 102 1.96 -4.37 2.96
CA LYS A 102 0.80 -4.74 2.16
C LYS A 102 -0.30 -5.33 3.05
N TYR A 103 0.06 -6.23 3.95
CA TYR A 103 -0.89 -6.82 4.89
C TYR A 103 -1.54 -5.78 5.81
N ALA A 104 -0.73 -4.91 6.42
CA ALA A 104 -1.21 -3.86 7.32
C ALA A 104 -2.10 -2.86 6.59
N ALA A 105 -1.70 -2.39 5.40
CA ALA A 105 -2.49 -1.46 4.60
C ALA A 105 -3.83 -2.05 4.15
N LEU A 106 -3.87 -3.30 3.70
CA LEU A 106 -5.13 -3.96 3.32
C LEU A 106 -6.04 -4.20 4.54
N THR A 107 -5.47 -4.54 5.70
CA THR A 107 -6.22 -4.67 6.96
C THR A 107 -6.80 -3.31 7.38
N CYS A 108 -6.01 -2.25 7.32
CA CYS A 108 -6.43 -0.89 7.61
C CYS A 108 -7.51 -0.39 6.65
N ARG A 109 -7.46 -0.75 5.36
CA ARG A 109 -8.50 -0.39 4.40
C ARG A 109 -9.86 -0.96 4.80
N ILE A 110 -9.91 -2.24 5.14
CA ILE A 110 -11.13 -2.90 5.63
C ILE A 110 -11.65 -2.20 6.90
N ALA A 111 -10.74 -1.86 7.81
CA ALA A 111 -11.06 -1.15 9.04
C ALA A 111 -11.62 0.25 8.80
N GLN A 112 -11.07 1.01 7.86
CA GLN A 112 -11.53 2.37 7.54
C GLN A 112 -12.93 2.40 6.91
N ASP A 113 -13.27 1.38 6.13
CA ASP A 113 -14.58 1.27 5.48
C ASP A 113 -15.70 0.86 6.47
N ASN A 114 -15.35 0.46 7.70
CA ASN A 114 -16.31 0.05 8.73
C ASN A 114 -15.83 0.38 10.16
N PRO A 115 -16.50 1.30 10.89
CA PRO A 115 -16.14 1.66 12.27
C PRO A 115 -16.06 0.46 13.24
N GLU A 116 -16.87 -0.58 13.04
CA GLU A 116 -16.80 -1.79 13.86
C GLU A 116 -15.48 -2.56 13.64
N GLU A 117 -14.97 -2.57 12.41
CA GLU A 117 -13.69 -3.18 12.08
C GLU A 117 -12.51 -2.34 12.57
N MET A 118 -12.61 -1.00 12.51
CA MET A 118 -11.63 -0.12 13.18
C MET A 118 -11.60 -0.35 14.69
N ASN A 119 -12.76 -0.48 15.33
CA ASN A 119 -12.84 -0.79 16.75
C ASN A 119 -12.11 -2.09 17.10
N LYS A 120 -12.17 -3.13 16.26
CA LYS A 120 -11.39 -4.37 16.50
C LYS A 120 -9.88 -4.13 16.54
N LEU A 121 -9.37 -3.15 15.78
CA LEU A 121 -7.95 -2.81 15.79
C LEU A 121 -7.55 -1.92 16.97
N THR A 122 -8.46 -1.08 17.45
CA THR A 122 -8.20 -0.08 18.51
C THR A 122 -8.65 -0.50 19.90
N GLN A 123 -9.47 -1.56 20.01
CA GLN A 123 -10.04 -2.01 21.26
C GLN A 123 -8.96 -2.27 22.32
N ASP A 124 -9.20 -1.75 23.53
CA ASP A 124 -8.33 -1.86 24.71
C ASP A 124 -6.92 -1.26 24.54
N SER A 125 -6.69 -0.47 23.49
CA SER A 125 -5.42 0.22 23.24
C SER A 125 -5.46 1.67 23.72
N GLN A 126 -4.48 2.06 24.54
CA GLN A 126 -4.20 3.48 24.82
C GLN A 126 -3.69 4.24 23.57
N GLU A 127 -3.40 3.52 22.49
CA GLU A 127 -2.87 4.05 21.23
C GLU A 127 -3.94 4.16 20.13
N SER A 128 -5.24 4.18 20.46
CA SER A 128 -6.35 4.20 19.48
C SER A 128 -6.14 5.24 18.37
N GLU A 129 -5.86 6.50 18.72
CA GLU A 129 -5.60 7.59 17.74
C GLU A 129 -4.36 7.33 16.88
N SER A 130 -3.31 6.72 17.47
CA SER A 130 -2.09 6.38 16.73
C SER A 130 -2.34 5.23 15.75
N ILE A 131 -3.19 4.27 16.08
CA ILE A 131 -3.61 3.18 15.19
C ILE A 131 -4.46 3.72 14.04
N ILE A 132 -5.40 4.62 14.32
CA ILE A 132 -6.22 5.28 13.30
C ILE A 132 -5.32 6.05 12.32
N SER A 133 -4.42 6.91 12.84
CA SER A 133 -3.47 7.66 12.02
C SER A 133 -2.52 6.74 11.24
N PHE A 134 -2.03 5.67 11.85
CA PHE A 134 -1.21 4.66 11.17
C PHE A 134 -1.98 4.03 10.00
N CYS A 135 -3.26 3.74 10.18
CA CYS A 135 -4.11 3.20 9.13
C CYS A 135 -4.36 4.20 7.99
N GLU A 136 -4.64 5.47 8.30
CA GLU A 136 -4.77 6.55 7.32
C GLU A 136 -3.55 6.64 6.41
N HIS A 137 -2.36 6.71 7.01
CA HIS A 137 -1.12 6.80 6.27
C HIS A 137 -0.81 5.51 5.50
N SER A 138 -0.99 4.35 6.12
CA SER A 138 -0.68 3.06 5.47
C SER A 138 -1.56 2.84 4.23
N VAL A 139 -2.86 3.14 4.30
CA VAL A 139 -3.77 3.03 3.16
C VAL A 139 -3.43 4.06 2.08
N PHE A 140 -3.17 5.31 2.48
CA PHE A 140 -2.78 6.36 1.54
C PHE A 140 -1.50 6.02 0.77
N TYR A 141 -0.42 5.64 1.47
CA TYR A 141 0.84 5.28 0.82
C TYR A 141 0.75 3.96 0.06
N TYR A 142 -0.09 3.00 0.49
CA TYR A 142 -0.31 1.79 -0.29
C TYR A 142 -0.99 2.10 -1.62
N HIS A 143 -2.05 2.93 -1.60
CA HIS A 143 -2.71 3.39 -2.80
C HIS A 143 -1.74 4.11 -3.74
N LEU A 144 -0.95 5.03 -3.19
CA LEU A 144 -0.03 5.84 -3.98
C LEU A 144 1.18 5.04 -4.49
N MET A 145 1.86 4.28 -3.64
CA MET A 145 3.16 3.65 -3.91
C MET A 145 3.08 2.22 -4.44
N VAL A 146 1.95 1.54 -4.25
CA VAL A 146 1.77 0.12 -4.63
C VAL A 146 0.72 -0.01 -5.71
N GLU A 147 -0.49 0.50 -5.50
CA GLU A 147 -1.59 0.33 -6.47
C GLU A 147 -1.42 1.17 -7.75
N SER A 148 -0.54 2.18 -7.71
CA SER A 148 -0.12 2.91 -8.92
C SER A 148 0.65 2.05 -9.92
N PHE A 149 1.16 0.88 -9.53
CA PHE A 149 2.08 0.10 -10.34
C PHE A 149 1.64 -1.35 -10.50
N THR A 150 2.14 -2.00 -11.54
CA THR A 150 1.94 -3.44 -11.74
C THR A 150 2.67 -4.26 -10.68
N GLU A 151 2.22 -5.48 -10.43
CA GLU A 151 2.88 -6.40 -9.49
C GLU A 151 4.38 -6.57 -9.79
N ASP A 152 4.74 -6.71 -11.07
CA ASP A 152 6.11 -6.85 -11.53
C ASP A 152 6.97 -5.60 -11.26
N GLN A 153 6.38 -4.41 -11.40
CA GLN A 153 7.06 -3.16 -11.06
C GLN A 153 7.26 -3.00 -9.55
N VAL A 154 6.27 -3.41 -8.75
CA VAL A 154 6.38 -3.45 -7.29
C VAL A 154 7.46 -4.44 -6.84
N LYS A 155 7.53 -5.63 -7.46
CA LYS A 155 8.62 -6.59 -7.24
C LYS A 155 9.97 -6.03 -7.67
N THR A 156 10.03 -5.32 -8.79
CA THR A 156 11.24 -4.64 -9.27
C THR A 156 11.74 -3.59 -8.28
N LEU A 157 10.84 -2.74 -7.76
CA LEU A 157 11.17 -1.71 -6.77
C LEU A 157 11.69 -2.34 -5.46
N ASN A 158 11.04 -3.40 -4.99
CA ASN A 158 11.50 -4.17 -3.83
C ASN A 158 12.88 -4.79 -4.06
N ALA A 159 13.07 -5.53 -5.16
CA ALA A 159 14.34 -6.16 -5.49
C ALA A 159 15.46 -5.12 -5.60
N TRP A 160 15.20 -4.00 -6.27
CA TRP A 160 16.18 -2.92 -6.39
C TRP A 160 16.54 -2.28 -5.04
N SER A 161 15.55 -2.06 -4.16
CA SER A 161 15.80 -1.50 -2.83
C SER A 161 16.64 -2.42 -1.94
N LEU A 162 16.57 -3.74 -2.19
CA LEU A 162 17.31 -4.78 -1.48
C LEU A 162 18.55 -5.27 -2.23
N ARG A 163 18.95 -4.61 -3.32
CA ARG A 163 20.01 -5.09 -4.23
C ARG A 163 21.33 -5.46 -3.55
N ARG A 164 21.66 -4.79 -2.43
CA ARG A 164 22.89 -5.03 -1.65
C ARG A 164 22.97 -6.44 -1.04
N TYR A 165 21.85 -7.15 -0.97
CA TYR A 165 21.77 -8.50 -0.40
C TYR A 165 21.86 -9.62 -1.44
N PHE A 166 21.77 -9.30 -2.73
CA PHE A 166 21.92 -10.29 -3.79
C PHE A 166 23.39 -10.41 -4.20
N ASN A 167 23.86 -11.63 -4.41
CA ASN A 167 25.12 -11.82 -5.11
C ASN A 167 24.94 -11.43 -6.60
N LYS A 168 26.06 -11.26 -7.31
CA LYS A 168 26.06 -10.83 -8.71
C LYS A 168 25.22 -11.74 -9.61
N LYS A 169 25.29 -13.06 -9.42
CA LYS A 169 24.58 -14.05 -10.23
C LYS A 169 23.06 -13.93 -10.06
N ASP A 170 22.59 -13.82 -8.82
CA ASP A 170 21.16 -13.69 -8.53
C ASP A 170 20.62 -12.36 -9.03
N TRP A 171 21.40 -11.27 -8.87
CA TRP A 171 21.04 -9.96 -9.38
C TRP A 171 20.93 -9.94 -10.91
N GLU A 172 21.91 -10.50 -11.62
CA GLU A 172 21.86 -10.65 -13.09
C GLU A 172 20.69 -11.54 -13.53
N ALA A 173 20.36 -12.59 -12.77
CA ALA A 173 19.22 -13.45 -13.05
C ALA A 173 17.88 -12.71 -12.88
N MET A 174 17.72 -11.90 -11.83
CA MET A 174 16.54 -11.03 -11.65
C MET A 174 16.38 -10.09 -12.84
N GLN A 175 17.44 -9.38 -13.22
CA GLN A 175 17.42 -8.43 -14.33
C GLN A 175 17.15 -9.10 -15.70
N ALA A 176 17.46 -10.39 -15.82
CA ALA A 176 17.19 -11.19 -17.01
C ALA A 176 15.81 -11.87 -16.99
N ASN A 177 14.89 -11.46 -16.10
CA ASN A 177 13.55 -12.03 -15.93
C ASN A 177 13.56 -13.55 -15.64
N LYS A 178 14.60 -14.03 -14.93
CA LYS A 178 14.72 -15.44 -14.51
C LYS A 178 14.16 -15.69 -13.11
N PHE A 179 13.61 -14.66 -12.49
CA PHE A 179 12.77 -14.76 -11.31
C PHE A 179 11.31 -14.71 -11.75
N ASP A 180 10.36 -15.08 -10.89
CA ASP A 180 8.93 -15.15 -11.20
C ASP A 180 8.26 -13.75 -11.36
N PHE A 181 8.94 -12.80 -12.01
CA PHE A 181 8.48 -11.45 -12.35
C PHE A 181 9.31 -10.83 -13.49
N VAL A 182 8.72 -9.90 -14.24
CA VAL A 182 9.44 -9.08 -15.22
C VAL A 182 10.12 -7.91 -14.52
N TYR A 183 11.45 -7.81 -14.65
CA TYR A 183 12.24 -6.73 -14.08
C TYR A 183 12.08 -5.46 -14.92
N ALA A 184 11.21 -4.55 -14.50
CA ALA A 184 10.97 -3.26 -15.12
C ALA A 184 10.57 -2.20 -14.09
N PHE A 185 11.24 -1.04 -14.09
CA PHE A 185 10.81 0.08 -13.26
C PHE A 185 9.55 0.74 -13.85
N PRO A 186 8.73 1.42 -13.02
CA PRO A 186 7.76 2.38 -13.53
C PRO A 186 8.44 3.49 -14.36
N THR A 187 7.76 3.94 -15.40
CA THR A 187 8.19 5.08 -16.22
C THR A 187 7.49 6.36 -15.80
N VAL A 188 8.03 7.51 -16.22
CA VAL A 188 7.41 8.82 -16.02
C VAL A 188 6.02 8.88 -16.68
N GLU A 189 5.89 8.37 -17.90
CA GLU A 189 4.59 8.34 -18.61
C GLU A 189 3.55 7.50 -17.87
N GLN A 190 3.97 6.42 -17.22
CA GLN A 190 3.07 5.62 -16.39
C GLN A 190 2.66 6.41 -15.15
N LEU A 191 3.59 7.10 -14.48
CA LEU A 191 3.34 7.90 -13.29
C LEU A 191 2.26 8.97 -13.50
N GLU A 192 2.23 9.59 -14.68
CA GLU A 192 1.21 10.57 -15.09
C GLU A 192 -0.21 10.00 -15.21
N LYS A 193 -0.35 8.67 -15.23
CA LYS A 193 -1.63 7.95 -15.36
C LYS A 193 -2.05 7.27 -14.05
N THR A 194 -1.35 7.52 -12.94
CA THR A 194 -1.64 6.92 -11.63
C THR A 194 -2.13 7.96 -10.62
N SER A 195 -2.35 7.54 -9.39
CA SER A 195 -2.64 8.41 -8.24
C SER A 195 -1.55 9.44 -7.94
N PHE A 196 -0.38 9.34 -8.60
CA PHE A 196 0.67 10.37 -8.54
C PHE A 196 0.40 11.59 -9.41
N ALA A 197 -0.49 11.51 -10.41
CA ALA A 197 -0.69 12.58 -11.38
C ALA A 197 -0.92 13.97 -10.76
N PRO A 198 -1.74 14.13 -9.70
CA PRO A 198 -1.96 15.42 -9.05
C PRO A 198 -0.73 16.02 -8.36
N TYR A 199 0.29 15.22 -8.09
CA TYR A 199 1.54 15.63 -7.44
C TYR A 199 2.64 16.02 -8.44
N ILE A 200 2.40 15.88 -9.75
CA ILE A 200 3.37 16.20 -10.79
C ILE A 200 3.38 17.71 -11.06
N ALA A 201 4.55 18.33 -10.94
CA ALA A 201 4.77 19.72 -11.34
C ALA A 201 5.07 19.82 -12.84
N HIS A 202 4.30 20.66 -13.53
CA HIS A 202 4.42 21.00 -14.95
C HIS A 202 5.28 22.25 -15.15
#